data_AF-A0AAQ4FFT2-F1
#
_entry.id   AF-A0AAQ4FFT2-F1
#
_cell.length_a   1.000
_cell.length_b   1.000
_cell.length_c   1.000
_cell.angle_alpha   90.00
_cell.angle_beta   90.00
_cell.angle_gamma   90.00
#
_symmetry.space_group_name_H-M   'P 1'
#
loop_
_entity.id
_entity.type
_entity.pdbx_description
1 polymer ?
#
loop_
_entity_poly.entity_id
_entity_poly.type
_entity_poly.pdbx_seq_one_letter_code
_entity_poly.pdbx_strand_id
1 'polypeptide(L)'
;MASTSGTKPQKIPKVAKVKNKTPAEIQITAEQLLREAKERDLEILPPPPKQKISDPEELAEYQLRKRKGFEDNIRKNRSVISNWVKYAQWEESQKEIQRARSVYERALDVDHRNVTLWLKYAELEMKNRQVNHARNLWDRAVSILPRVKQLWYKYTYMEEMLGNIAGARQVFERWMEWEPHEQAWQTYINFELRYKELDRARQIYERYILFYYLRRLRDFTLWETAQQIEVDLRSGTVLFNPLSHELLAS
;
A
#
# COMPACT_ATOMS: atom_id res chain seq x y z
N MET A 1 45.72 4.85 -76.03
CA MET A 1 44.92 4.20 -74.98
C MET A 1 43.66 5.02 -74.77
N ALA A 2 42.50 4.36 -74.72
CA ALA A 2 41.18 4.95 -74.87
C ALA A 2 40.77 5.87 -73.70
N SER A 3 40.29 7.07 -74.01
CA SER A 3 39.55 7.94 -73.08
C SER A 3 38.07 7.59 -73.14
N THR A 4 37.57 6.85 -72.15
CA THR A 4 36.15 6.55 -71.98
C THR A 4 35.45 7.74 -71.31
N SER A 5 34.75 8.56 -72.11
CA SER A 5 33.86 9.59 -71.58
C SER A 5 32.61 8.94 -70.97
N GLY A 6 32.54 8.88 -69.64
CA GLY A 6 31.39 8.38 -68.90
C GLY A 6 30.15 9.26 -69.09
N THR A 7 29.12 8.72 -69.71
CA THR A 7 27.78 9.32 -69.82
C THR A 7 27.10 9.35 -68.45
N LYS A 8 26.87 10.55 -67.90
CA LYS A 8 26.04 10.72 -66.69
C LYS A 8 24.57 10.43 -67.03
N PRO A 9 23.83 9.63 -66.22
CA PRO A 9 22.42 9.37 -66.48
C PRO A 9 21.60 10.66 -66.32
N GLN A 10 20.91 11.09 -67.37
CA GLN A 10 19.97 12.22 -67.32
C GLN A 10 18.81 11.89 -66.37
N LYS A 11 18.61 12.71 -65.35
CA LYS A 11 17.39 12.65 -64.51
C LYS A 11 16.20 13.13 -65.35
N ILE A 12 15.30 12.21 -65.67
CA ILE A 12 14.04 12.50 -66.37
C ILE A 12 13.22 13.47 -65.50
N PRO A 13 12.69 14.58 -66.06
CA PRO A 13 11.83 15.50 -65.31
C PRO A 13 10.55 14.79 -64.87
N LYS A 14 10.21 14.83 -63.58
CA LYS A 14 8.93 14.31 -63.09
C LYS A 14 7.79 15.17 -63.66
N VAL A 15 7.12 14.69 -64.70
CA VAL A 15 5.91 15.32 -65.25
C VAL A 15 4.85 15.39 -64.16
N ALA A 16 4.31 16.59 -63.91
CA ALA A 16 3.28 16.79 -62.88
C ALA A 16 2.00 16.05 -63.28
N LYS A 17 1.65 15.00 -62.54
CA LYS A 17 0.38 14.28 -62.72
C LYS A 17 -0.79 15.24 -62.44
N VAL A 18 -1.67 15.40 -63.44
CA VAL A 18 -2.96 16.09 -63.28
C VAL A 18 -3.77 15.33 -62.23
N LYS A 19 -4.08 15.98 -61.11
CA LYS A 19 -4.87 15.37 -60.02
C LYS A 19 -6.35 15.46 -60.37
N ASN A 20 -7.04 14.34 -60.31
CA ASN A 20 -8.51 14.31 -60.43
C ASN A 20 -9.15 14.99 -59.21
N LYS A 21 -10.11 15.90 -59.44
CA LYS A 21 -10.83 16.68 -58.41
C LYS A 21 -12.27 16.21 -58.20
N THR A 22 -12.67 15.06 -58.75
CA THR A 22 -13.97 14.45 -58.46
C THR A 22 -14.11 14.17 -56.97
N PRO A 23 -15.31 14.32 -56.38
CA PRO A 23 -15.53 14.01 -54.96
C PRO A 23 -15.21 12.54 -54.67
N ALA A 24 -14.52 12.29 -53.55
CA ALA A 24 -14.20 10.93 -53.12
C ALA A 24 -15.44 10.24 -52.55
N GLU A 25 -15.61 8.94 -52.84
CA GLU A 25 -16.72 8.13 -52.31
C GLU A 25 -16.63 7.91 -50.79
N ILE A 26 -15.40 7.76 -50.27
CA ILE A 26 -15.13 7.58 -48.84
C ILE A 26 -14.50 8.86 -48.31
N GLN A 27 -15.22 9.52 -47.39
CA GLN A 27 -14.70 10.68 -46.68
C GLN A 27 -13.83 10.20 -45.52
N ILE A 28 -12.64 10.78 -45.39
CA ILE A 28 -11.73 10.46 -44.29
C ILE A 28 -12.37 10.97 -42.99
N THR A 29 -12.68 10.05 -42.09
CA THR A 29 -13.25 10.38 -40.78
C THR A 29 -12.16 10.55 -39.73
N ALA A 30 -12.44 11.29 -38.66
CA ALA A 30 -11.54 11.41 -37.52
C ALA A 30 -11.25 10.04 -36.88
N GLU A 31 -12.23 9.13 -36.85
CA GLU A 31 -12.06 7.77 -36.34
C GLU A 31 -11.04 6.97 -37.16
N GLN A 32 -11.10 7.07 -38.49
CA GLN A 32 -10.18 6.37 -39.39
C GLN A 32 -8.74 6.84 -39.16
N LEU A 33 -8.53 8.14 -39.00
CA LEU A 33 -7.21 8.71 -38.69
C LEU A 33 -6.69 8.23 -37.35
N LEU A 34 -7.54 8.20 -36.31
CA LEU A 34 -7.15 7.73 -34.98
C LEU A 34 -6.85 6.22 -34.95
N ARG A 35 -7.61 5.41 -35.69
CA ARG A 35 -7.37 3.97 -35.82
C ARG A 35 -6.06 3.68 -36.51
N GLU A 36 -5.80 4.31 -37.64
CA GLU A 36 -4.56 4.13 -38.40
C GLU A 36 -3.34 4.69 -37.64
N ALA A 37 -3.52 5.77 -36.87
CA ALA A 37 -2.47 6.28 -35.98
C ALA A 37 -2.15 5.29 -34.85
N LYS A 38 -3.17 4.65 -34.27
CA LYS A 38 -2.99 3.60 -33.26
C LYS A 38 -2.33 2.36 -33.86
N GLU A 39 -2.78 1.85 -35.00
CA GLU A 39 -2.21 0.67 -35.66
C GLU A 39 -0.75 0.82 -36.07
N ARG A 40 -0.29 2.06 -36.28
CA ARG A 40 1.13 2.32 -36.56
C ARG A 40 2.02 2.07 -35.34
N ASP A 41 1.48 2.05 -34.12
CA ASP A 41 2.15 1.64 -32.87
C ASP A 41 3.59 2.17 -32.72
N LEU A 42 3.88 3.38 -33.21
CA LEU A 42 5.24 3.90 -33.40
C LEU A 42 6.03 4.05 -32.08
N GLU A 43 5.34 4.12 -30.96
CA GLU A 43 5.91 4.29 -29.62
C GLU A 43 6.08 2.98 -28.85
N ILE A 44 5.50 1.88 -29.35
CA ILE A 44 5.61 0.58 -28.67
C ILE A 44 6.98 -0.01 -28.98
N LEU A 45 7.86 0.01 -27.98
CA LEU A 45 9.14 -0.69 -28.06
C LEU A 45 8.90 -2.19 -28.23
N PRO A 46 9.60 -2.86 -29.16
CA PRO A 46 9.50 -4.29 -29.29
C PRO A 46 9.93 -4.96 -27.98
N PRO A 47 9.26 -6.04 -27.55
CA PRO A 47 9.66 -6.74 -26.34
C PRO A 47 11.10 -7.26 -26.47
N PRO A 48 11.87 -7.29 -25.38
CA PRO A 48 13.22 -7.83 -25.41
C PRO A 48 13.21 -9.31 -25.84
N PRO A 49 14.25 -9.79 -26.55
CA PRO A 49 14.34 -11.18 -26.96
C PRO A 49 14.37 -12.11 -25.73
N LYS A 50 13.70 -13.27 -25.84
CA LYS A 50 13.67 -14.27 -24.76
C LYS A 50 15.04 -14.93 -24.63
N GLN A 51 15.85 -14.48 -23.69
CA GLN A 51 17.13 -15.11 -23.33
C GLN A 51 16.87 -16.26 -22.33
N LYS A 52 17.38 -17.46 -22.64
CA LYS A 52 17.43 -18.56 -21.67
C LYS A 52 18.71 -18.38 -20.85
N ILE A 53 18.61 -18.46 -19.54
CA ILE A 53 19.74 -18.36 -18.62
C ILE A 53 20.19 -19.79 -18.35
N SER A 54 21.39 -20.17 -18.81
CA SER A 54 21.95 -21.52 -18.58
C SER A 54 22.86 -21.57 -17.36
N ASP A 55 23.67 -20.54 -17.17
CA ASP A 55 24.79 -20.59 -16.24
C ASP A 55 24.56 -19.74 -14.98
N PRO A 56 25.11 -20.14 -13.81
CA PRO A 56 25.01 -19.35 -12.58
C PRO A 56 25.60 -17.94 -12.71
N GLU A 57 26.62 -17.76 -13.56
CA GLU A 57 27.24 -16.46 -13.84
C GLU A 57 26.29 -15.55 -14.62
N GLU A 58 25.62 -16.07 -15.66
CA GLU A 58 24.58 -15.35 -16.40
C GLU A 58 23.40 -14.96 -15.49
N LEU A 59 23.02 -15.84 -14.57
CA LEU A 59 21.98 -15.56 -13.57
C LEU A 59 22.41 -14.41 -12.63
N ALA A 60 23.67 -14.41 -12.20
CA ALA A 60 24.22 -13.34 -11.36
C ALA A 60 24.27 -12.00 -12.10
N GLU A 61 24.67 -11.98 -13.38
CA GLU A 61 24.65 -10.78 -14.21
C GLU A 61 23.22 -10.24 -14.41
N TYR A 62 22.27 -11.14 -14.70
CA TYR A 62 20.85 -10.79 -14.78
C TYR A 62 20.36 -10.16 -13.47
N GLN A 63 20.65 -10.78 -12.34
CA GLN A 63 20.28 -10.25 -11.03
C GLN A 63 20.93 -8.89 -10.76
N LEU A 64 22.21 -8.71 -11.07
CA LEU A 64 22.92 -7.45 -10.88
C LEU A 64 22.29 -6.33 -11.72
N ARG A 65 22.00 -6.59 -13.00
CA ARG A 65 21.34 -5.64 -13.90
C ARG A 65 19.95 -5.24 -13.38
N LYS A 66 19.16 -6.21 -12.92
CA LYS A 66 17.82 -5.96 -12.35
C LYS A 66 17.88 -5.18 -11.04
N ARG A 67 18.77 -5.56 -10.12
CA ARG A 67 19.02 -4.84 -8.85
C ARG A 67 19.42 -3.39 -9.10
N LYS A 68 20.37 -3.16 -10.01
CA LYS A 68 20.79 -1.81 -10.41
C LYS A 68 19.60 -0.99 -10.90
N GLY A 69 18.76 -1.56 -11.77
CA GLY A 69 17.55 -0.89 -12.24
C GLY A 69 16.57 -0.52 -11.11
N PHE A 70 16.35 -1.40 -10.14
CA PHE A 70 15.51 -1.10 -8.98
C PHE A 70 16.12 -0.04 -8.06
N GLU A 71 17.41 -0.15 -7.73
CA GLU A 71 18.11 0.83 -6.91
C GLU A 71 18.16 2.20 -7.57
N ASP A 72 18.39 2.28 -8.89
CA ASP A 72 18.36 3.55 -9.62
C ASP A 72 16.94 4.16 -9.63
N ASN A 73 15.89 3.34 -9.73
CA ASN A 73 14.51 3.81 -9.60
C ASN A 73 14.20 4.32 -8.18
N ILE A 74 14.70 3.66 -7.15
CA ILE A 74 14.55 4.08 -5.76
C ILE A 74 15.33 5.37 -5.48
N ARG A 75 16.54 5.52 -6.05
CA ARG A 75 17.33 6.75 -5.96
C ARG A 75 16.61 7.94 -6.59
N LYS A 76 15.99 7.75 -7.76
CA LYS A 76 15.20 8.79 -8.43
C LYS A 76 13.92 9.12 -7.67
N ASN A 77 13.20 8.10 -7.20
CA ASN A 77 11.87 8.21 -6.61
C ASN A 77 11.81 7.53 -5.24
N ARG A 78 12.46 8.12 -4.23
CA ARG A 78 12.61 7.53 -2.89
C ARG A 78 11.29 7.35 -2.15
N SER A 79 10.36 8.29 -2.30
CA SER A 79 9.06 8.29 -1.60
C SER A 79 8.02 7.32 -2.21
N VAL A 80 8.25 6.84 -3.43
CA VAL A 80 7.26 6.00 -4.13
C VAL A 80 7.38 4.56 -3.66
N ILE A 81 6.52 4.17 -2.72
CA ILE A 81 6.53 2.86 -2.05
C ILE A 81 6.31 1.70 -3.02
N SER A 82 5.61 1.92 -4.15
CA SER A 82 5.41 0.87 -5.15
C SER A 82 6.72 0.37 -5.76
N ASN A 83 7.77 1.20 -5.84
CA ASN A 83 9.09 0.78 -6.31
C ASN A 83 9.77 -0.16 -5.32
N TRP A 84 9.68 0.16 -4.02
CA TRP A 84 10.18 -0.66 -2.94
C TRP A 84 9.50 -2.03 -2.89
N VAL A 85 8.16 -2.04 -2.96
CA VAL A 85 7.37 -3.28 -2.94
C VAL A 85 7.69 -4.16 -4.17
N LYS A 86 7.78 -3.57 -5.37
CA LYS A 86 8.15 -4.31 -6.59
C LYS A 86 9.56 -4.91 -6.49
N TYR A 87 10.51 -4.18 -5.91
CA TYR A 87 11.86 -4.67 -5.71
C TYR A 87 11.90 -5.82 -4.71
N ALA A 88 11.23 -5.69 -3.57
CA ALA A 88 11.18 -6.74 -2.55
C ALA A 88 10.47 -8.01 -3.06
N GLN A 89 9.38 -7.87 -3.82
CA GLN A 89 8.69 -8.99 -4.48
C GLN A 89 9.58 -9.69 -5.53
N TRP A 90 10.43 -8.93 -6.22
CA TRP A 90 11.38 -9.52 -7.15
C TRP A 90 12.46 -10.31 -6.40
N GLU A 91 13.01 -9.81 -5.29
CA GLU A 91 13.94 -10.59 -4.45
C GLU A 91 13.27 -11.83 -3.82
N GLU A 92 11.99 -11.74 -3.44
CA GLU A 92 11.18 -12.90 -3.02
C GLU A 92 11.13 -13.97 -4.12
N SER A 93 10.93 -13.56 -5.38
CA SER A 93 10.93 -14.49 -6.53
C SER A 93 12.29 -15.16 -6.77
N GLN A 94 13.38 -14.52 -6.36
CA GLN A 94 14.74 -15.08 -6.41
C GLN A 94 15.05 -15.98 -5.20
N LYS A 95 14.11 -16.15 -4.26
CA LYS A 95 14.29 -16.84 -2.96
C LYS A 95 15.33 -16.20 -2.04
N GLU A 96 15.71 -14.95 -2.30
CA GLU A 96 16.66 -14.15 -1.52
C GLU A 96 15.93 -13.35 -0.43
N ILE A 97 15.33 -14.06 0.52
CA ILE A 97 14.44 -13.48 1.54
C ILE A 97 15.19 -12.46 2.41
N GLN A 98 16.45 -12.70 2.73
CA GLN A 98 17.24 -11.80 3.56
C GLN A 98 17.46 -10.43 2.90
N ARG A 99 17.60 -10.40 1.56
CA ARG A 99 17.64 -9.14 0.81
C ARG A 99 16.28 -8.47 0.77
N ALA A 100 15.20 -9.24 0.54
CA ALA A 100 13.85 -8.72 0.58
C ALA A 100 13.53 -8.04 1.93
N ARG A 101 13.95 -8.64 3.06
CA ARG A 101 13.86 -8.03 4.40
C ARG A 101 14.59 -6.70 4.46
N SER A 102 15.86 -6.65 4.03
CA SER A 102 16.64 -5.41 4.01
C SER A 102 15.96 -4.31 3.18
N VAL A 103 15.34 -4.66 2.04
CA VAL A 103 14.59 -3.71 1.21
C VAL A 103 13.34 -3.20 1.94
N TYR A 104 12.60 -4.07 2.62
CA TYR A 104 11.43 -3.67 3.41
C TYR A 104 11.79 -2.81 4.62
N GLU A 105 12.85 -3.13 5.36
CA GLU A 105 13.34 -2.30 6.48
C GLU A 105 13.76 -0.91 5.97
N ARG A 106 14.52 -0.84 4.88
CA ARG A 106 14.89 0.44 4.25
C ARG A 106 13.67 1.23 3.78
N ALA A 107 12.62 0.56 3.31
CA ALA A 107 11.38 1.21 2.93
C ALA A 107 10.61 1.74 4.15
N LEU A 108 10.64 1.02 5.27
CA LEU A 108 10.04 1.45 6.54
C LEU A 108 10.79 2.65 7.13
N ASP A 109 12.11 2.73 6.97
CA ASP A 109 12.90 3.91 7.34
C ASP A 109 12.48 5.16 6.55
N VAL A 110 11.93 4.99 5.34
CA VAL A 110 11.41 6.10 4.52
C VAL A 110 9.98 6.47 4.93
N ASP A 111 9.08 5.49 5.03
CA ASP A 111 7.70 5.72 5.45
C ASP A 111 7.16 4.57 6.32
N HIS A 112 7.41 4.69 7.63
CA HIS A 112 6.93 3.76 8.64
C HIS A 112 5.42 3.89 8.91
N ARG A 113 4.74 4.94 8.41
CA ARG A 113 3.30 5.14 8.62
C ARG A 113 2.48 4.43 7.56
N ASN A 114 3.10 4.00 6.46
CA ASN A 114 2.42 3.29 5.40
C ASN A 114 1.99 1.88 5.81
N VAL A 115 0.69 1.70 6.00
CA VAL A 115 0.09 0.40 6.39
C VAL A 115 0.35 -0.69 5.34
N THR A 116 0.28 -0.36 4.04
CA THR A 116 0.49 -1.34 2.96
C THR A 116 1.87 -1.97 3.02
N LEU A 117 2.89 -1.20 3.42
CA LEU A 117 4.25 -1.70 3.54
C LEU A 117 4.37 -2.77 4.63
N TRP A 118 3.81 -2.50 5.82
CA TRP A 118 3.72 -3.48 6.91
C TRP A 118 3.00 -4.75 6.49
N LEU A 119 1.85 -4.62 5.82
CA LEU A 119 1.07 -5.76 5.33
C LEU A 119 1.86 -6.60 4.33
N LYS A 120 2.51 -5.97 3.34
CA LYS A 120 3.29 -6.69 2.32
C LYS A 120 4.51 -7.39 2.90
N TYR A 121 5.15 -6.76 3.88
CA TYR A 121 6.29 -7.36 4.56
C TYR A 121 5.87 -8.52 5.46
N ALA A 122 4.76 -8.41 6.19
CA ALA A 122 4.24 -9.53 6.97
C ALA A 122 3.75 -10.69 6.07
N GLU A 123 3.11 -10.39 4.94
CA GLU A 123 2.75 -11.37 3.93
C GLU A 123 3.98 -12.13 3.39
N LEU A 124 5.11 -11.45 3.16
CA LEU A 124 6.37 -12.08 2.75
C LEU A 124 6.83 -13.13 3.78
N GLU A 125 6.90 -12.77 5.05
CA GLU A 125 7.37 -13.67 6.11
C GLU A 125 6.42 -14.87 6.29
N MET A 126 5.10 -14.64 6.22
CA MET A 126 4.09 -15.69 6.31
C MET A 126 4.18 -16.68 5.14
N LYS A 127 4.35 -16.20 3.90
CA LYS A 127 4.51 -17.07 2.71
C LYS A 127 5.75 -17.95 2.81
N ASN A 128 6.84 -17.40 3.37
CA ASN A 128 8.10 -18.11 3.54
C ASN A 128 8.17 -18.95 4.83
N ARG A 129 7.05 -19.12 5.54
CA ARG A 129 6.91 -19.91 6.78
C ARG A 129 7.77 -19.41 7.94
N GLN A 130 8.16 -18.13 7.93
CA GLN A 130 8.98 -17.50 8.97
C GLN A 130 8.10 -16.85 10.04
N VAL A 131 7.41 -17.70 10.81
CA VAL A 131 6.35 -17.27 11.75
C VAL A 131 6.88 -16.34 12.83
N ASN A 132 8.04 -16.63 13.42
CA ASN A 132 8.59 -15.79 14.50
C ASN A 132 8.95 -14.37 14.01
N HIS A 133 9.46 -14.25 12.78
CA HIS A 133 9.74 -12.94 12.19
C HIS A 133 8.43 -12.19 11.89
N ALA A 134 7.42 -12.89 11.37
CA ALA A 134 6.10 -12.30 11.18
C ALA A 134 5.49 -11.79 12.50
N ARG A 135 5.60 -12.54 13.60
CA ARG A 135 5.13 -12.10 14.93
C ARG A 135 5.83 -10.83 15.40
N ASN A 136 7.16 -10.80 15.37
CA ASN A 136 7.94 -9.62 15.75
C ASN A 136 7.57 -8.41 14.89
N LEU A 137 7.31 -8.65 13.61
CA LEU A 137 6.90 -7.59 12.68
C LEU A 137 5.51 -7.05 13.01
N TRP A 138 4.53 -7.92 13.27
CA TRP A 138 3.19 -7.50 13.69
C TRP A 138 3.22 -6.76 15.02
N ASP A 139 3.99 -7.24 15.99
CA ASP A 139 4.14 -6.59 17.30
C ASP A 139 4.72 -5.18 17.17
N ARG A 140 5.75 -5.03 16.33
CA ARG A 140 6.31 -3.72 15.99
C ARG A 140 5.30 -2.83 15.26
N ALA A 141 4.53 -3.39 14.32
CA ALA A 141 3.54 -2.66 13.53
C ALA A 141 2.41 -2.10 14.40
N VAL A 142 1.86 -2.90 15.32
CA VAL A 142 0.78 -2.46 16.24
C VAL A 142 1.30 -1.47 17.30
N SER A 143 2.57 -1.58 17.69
CA SER A 143 3.20 -0.63 18.61
C SER A 143 3.41 0.74 17.98
N ILE A 144 3.79 0.80 16.70
CA ILE A 144 3.99 2.06 15.97
C ILE A 144 2.65 2.66 15.51
N LEU A 145 1.71 1.83 15.07
CA LEU A 145 0.43 2.25 14.49
C LEU A 145 -0.78 1.65 15.23
N PRO A 146 -0.97 1.94 16.53
CA PRO A 146 -2.01 1.31 17.36
C PRO A 146 -3.44 1.65 16.91
N ARG A 147 -3.64 2.80 16.26
CA ARG A 147 -4.97 3.22 15.77
C ARG A 147 -5.40 2.50 14.49
N VAL A 148 -4.49 1.79 13.80
CA VAL A 148 -4.79 1.13 12.53
C VAL A 148 -5.39 -0.26 12.80
N LYS A 149 -6.73 -0.33 12.82
CA LYS A 149 -7.49 -1.58 13.04
C LYS A 149 -7.09 -2.74 12.12
N GLN A 150 -6.68 -2.46 10.89
CA GLN A 150 -6.32 -3.49 9.91
C GLN A 150 -5.12 -4.33 10.35
N LEU A 151 -4.15 -3.73 11.06
CA LEU A 151 -2.98 -4.45 11.57
C LEU A 151 -3.40 -5.43 12.67
N TRP A 152 -4.23 -4.98 13.61
CA TRP A 152 -4.78 -5.82 14.67
C TRP A 152 -5.57 -7.02 14.14
N TYR A 153 -6.48 -6.79 13.18
CA TYR A 153 -7.24 -7.88 12.56
C TYR A 153 -6.35 -8.93 11.91
N LYS A 154 -5.31 -8.51 11.19
CA LYS A 154 -4.40 -9.45 10.53
C LYS A 154 -3.51 -10.18 11.54
N TYR A 155 -3.11 -9.50 12.61
CA TYR A 155 -2.30 -10.09 13.66
C TYR A 155 -3.07 -11.16 14.45
N THR A 156 -4.29 -10.84 14.92
CA THR A 156 -5.13 -11.82 15.65
C THR A 156 -5.52 -12.99 14.76
N TYR A 157 -5.86 -12.73 13.49
CA TYR A 157 -6.14 -13.79 12.51
C TYR A 157 -4.94 -14.72 12.29
N MET A 158 -3.72 -14.17 12.21
CA MET A 158 -2.52 -14.99 12.07
C MET A 158 -2.31 -15.88 13.30
N GLU A 159 -2.42 -15.35 14.53
CA GLU A 159 -2.29 -16.17 15.74
C GLU A 159 -3.37 -17.27 15.83
N GLU A 160 -4.61 -16.96 15.41
CA GLU A 160 -5.71 -17.93 15.31
C GLU A 160 -5.39 -19.04 14.29
N MET A 161 -4.87 -18.70 13.10
CA MET A 161 -4.48 -19.67 12.08
C MET A 161 -3.30 -20.55 12.50
N LEU A 162 -2.43 -20.05 13.40
CA LEU A 162 -1.34 -20.83 13.98
C LEU A 162 -1.80 -21.71 15.16
N GLY A 163 -3.07 -21.60 15.58
CA GLY A 163 -3.62 -22.32 16.72
C GLY A 163 -3.21 -21.77 18.08
N ASN A 164 -2.58 -20.60 18.13
CA ASN A 164 -2.14 -19.96 19.37
C ASN A 164 -3.27 -19.10 19.98
N ILE A 165 -4.27 -19.79 20.55
CA ILE A 165 -5.47 -19.14 21.12
C ILE A 165 -5.09 -18.19 22.28
N ALA A 166 -4.13 -18.60 23.13
CA ALA A 166 -3.65 -17.77 24.23
C ALA A 166 -2.96 -16.48 23.75
N GLY A 167 -2.11 -16.59 22.72
CA GLY A 167 -1.48 -15.43 22.10
C GLY A 167 -2.49 -14.51 21.42
N ALA A 168 -3.46 -15.06 20.68
CA ALA A 168 -4.52 -14.27 20.07
C ALA A 168 -5.30 -13.46 21.13
N ARG A 169 -5.64 -14.07 22.28
CA ARG A 169 -6.27 -13.39 23.41
C ARG A 169 -5.41 -12.25 23.96
N GLN A 170 -4.12 -12.49 24.15
CA GLN A 170 -3.20 -11.44 24.62
C GLN A 170 -3.17 -10.24 23.66
N VAL A 171 -3.19 -10.50 22.36
CA VAL A 171 -3.26 -9.44 21.34
C VAL A 171 -4.61 -8.72 21.41
N PHE A 172 -5.72 -9.42 21.60
CA PHE A 172 -7.03 -8.79 21.79
C PHE A 172 -7.09 -7.92 23.05
N GLU A 173 -6.58 -8.39 24.19
CA GLU A 173 -6.54 -7.58 25.43
C GLU A 173 -5.72 -6.30 25.24
N ARG A 174 -4.52 -6.41 24.65
CA ARG A 174 -3.70 -5.23 24.27
C ARG A 174 -4.44 -4.30 23.32
N TRP A 175 -5.26 -4.84 22.42
CA TRP A 175 -6.03 -4.02 21.51
C TRP A 175 -7.15 -3.26 22.24
N MET A 176 -7.79 -3.88 23.24
CA MET A 176 -8.85 -3.25 24.03
C MET A 176 -8.35 -2.10 24.92
N GLU A 177 -7.08 -2.13 25.34
CA GLU A 177 -6.43 -1.02 26.06
C GLU A 177 -6.46 0.30 25.26
N TRP A 178 -6.48 0.23 23.92
CA TRP A 178 -6.52 1.41 23.05
C TRP A 178 -7.92 1.95 22.80
N GLU A 179 -8.93 1.41 23.49
CA GLU A 179 -10.35 1.78 23.36
C GLU A 179 -10.83 1.80 21.89
N PRO A 180 -10.78 0.66 21.20
CA PRO A 180 -11.06 0.59 19.77
C PRO A 180 -12.56 0.72 19.48
N HIS A 181 -12.89 0.95 18.21
CA HIS A 181 -14.28 1.06 17.74
C HIS A 181 -15.09 -0.21 18.03
N GLU A 182 -16.42 -0.10 18.14
CA GLU A 182 -17.37 -1.20 18.40
C GLU A 182 -17.06 -2.51 17.66
N GLN A 183 -16.76 -2.41 16.35
CA GLN A 183 -16.41 -3.57 15.53
C GLN A 183 -15.27 -4.42 16.11
N ALA A 184 -14.27 -3.82 16.77
CA ALA A 184 -13.17 -4.54 17.39
C ALA A 184 -13.66 -5.41 18.56
N TRP A 185 -14.51 -4.85 19.42
CA TRP A 185 -15.15 -5.58 20.51
C TRP A 185 -16.00 -6.74 19.99
N GLN A 186 -16.81 -6.50 18.95
CA GLN A 186 -17.59 -7.55 18.30
C GLN A 186 -16.71 -8.66 17.73
N THR A 187 -15.55 -8.34 17.16
CA THR A 187 -14.63 -9.38 16.68
C THR A 187 -14.00 -10.21 17.79
N TYR A 188 -13.72 -9.62 18.96
CA TYR A 188 -13.19 -10.36 20.10
C TYR A 188 -14.26 -11.28 20.72
N ILE A 189 -15.49 -10.78 20.83
CA ILE A 189 -16.64 -11.58 21.27
C ILE A 189 -16.87 -12.76 20.31
N ASN A 190 -16.91 -12.48 19.01
CA ASN A 190 -17.09 -13.52 17.99
C ASN A 190 -15.95 -14.54 18.02
N PHE A 191 -14.74 -14.13 18.41
CA PHE A 191 -13.62 -15.04 18.63
C PHE A 191 -13.89 -16.01 19.79
N GLU A 192 -14.27 -15.52 20.97
CA GLU A 192 -14.58 -16.42 22.11
C GLU A 192 -15.81 -17.30 21.86
N LEU A 193 -16.81 -16.79 21.13
CA LEU A 193 -17.98 -17.57 20.70
C LEU A 193 -17.60 -18.75 19.78
N ARG A 194 -16.62 -18.59 18.87
CA ARG A 194 -16.12 -19.69 18.02
C ARG A 194 -15.51 -20.82 18.85
N TYR A 195 -14.85 -20.48 19.95
CA TYR A 195 -14.23 -21.45 20.87
C TYR A 195 -15.15 -21.91 22.01
N LYS A 196 -16.43 -21.49 22.01
CA LYS A 196 -17.45 -21.86 23.00
C LYS A 196 -17.17 -21.40 24.43
N GLU A 197 -16.37 -20.35 24.59
CA GLU A 197 -16.04 -19.75 25.90
C GLU A 197 -17.07 -18.68 26.27
N LEU A 198 -18.29 -19.13 26.60
CA LEU A 198 -19.44 -18.26 26.83
C LEU A 198 -19.24 -17.33 28.04
N ASP A 199 -18.58 -17.79 29.10
CA ASP A 199 -18.34 -17.00 30.30
C ASP A 199 -17.41 -15.81 30.01
N ARG A 200 -16.36 -16.04 29.21
CA ARG A 200 -15.45 -14.98 28.77
C ARG A 200 -16.14 -14.02 27.81
N ALA A 201 -16.91 -14.55 26.86
CA ALA A 201 -17.70 -13.71 25.96
C ALA A 201 -18.64 -12.79 26.75
N ARG A 202 -19.28 -13.28 27.82
CA ARG A 202 -20.12 -12.47 28.71
C ARG A 202 -19.31 -11.38 29.41
N GLN A 203 -18.15 -11.70 29.98
CA GLN A 203 -17.27 -10.70 30.61
C GLN A 203 -16.84 -9.60 29.63
N ILE A 204 -16.55 -9.96 28.38
CA ILE A 204 -16.20 -8.99 27.33
C ILE A 204 -17.42 -8.14 26.97
N TYR A 205 -18.62 -8.71 26.89
CA TYR A 205 -19.87 -7.96 26.69
C TYR A 205 -20.11 -6.96 27.82
N GLU A 206 -19.93 -7.37 29.07
CA GLU A 206 -20.08 -6.48 30.24
C GLU A 206 -19.09 -5.30 30.16
N ARG A 207 -17.81 -5.58 29.87
CA ARG A 207 -16.79 -4.55 29.63
C ARG A 207 -17.17 -3.62 28.47
N TYR A 208 -17.63 -4.17 27.36
CA TYR A 208 -18.05 -3.41 26.18
C TYR A 208 -19.22 -2.47 26.51
N ILE A 209 -20.24 -2.99 27.21
CA ILE A 209 -21.42 -2.22 27.62
C ILE A 209 -21.01 -1.08 28.55
N LEU A 210 -20.20 -1.36 29.57
CA LEU A 210 -19.69 -0.34 30.50
C LEU A 210 -18.89 0.74 29.75
N PHE A 211 -18.00 0.33 28.84
CA PHE A 211 -17.22 1.26 28.01
C PHE A 211 -18.13 2.16 27.16
N TYR A 212 -19.14 1.58 26.49
CA TYR A 212 -20.06 2.34 25.65
C TYR A 212 -20.91 3.33 26.46
N TYR A 213 -21.44 2.90 27.61
CA TYR A 213 -22.20 3.79 28.50
C TYR A 213 -21.34 4.92 29.04
N LEU A 214 -20.12 4.64 29.51
CA LEU A 214 -19.21 5.65 30.02
C LEU A 214 -18.80 6.66 28.94
N ARG A 215 -18.54 6.20 27.72
CA ARG A 215 -18.26 7.08 26.58
C ARG A 215 -19.46 7.97 26.24
N ARG A 216 -20.66 7.39 26.19
CA ARG A 216 -21.90 8.15 25.91
C ARG A 216 -22.20 9.19 27.00
N LEU A 217 -21.98 8.86 28.27
CA LEU A 217 -22.15 9.80 29.38
C LEU A 217 -21.09 10.92 29.35
N ARG A 218 -19.84 10.60 29.00
CA ARG A 218 -18.78 11.60 28.80
C ARG A 218 -19.12 12.54 27.65
N ASP A 219 -19.57 12.00 26.51
CA ASP A 219 -19.99 12.83 25.38
C ASP A 219 -21.18 13.72 25.80
N PHE A 220 -22.19 13.17 26.48
CA PHE A 220 -23.35 13.92 26.97
C PHE A 220 -22.96 15.11 27.88
N THR A 221 -22.09 14.89 28.86
CA THR A 221 -21.59 15.96 29.75
C THR A 221 -20.77 17.00 29.00
N LEU A 222 -19.96 16.60 28.01
CA LEU A 222 -19.24 17.53 27.13
C LEU A 222 -20.20 18.40 26.31
N TRP A 223 -21.30 17.83 25.80
CA TRP A 223 -22.34 18.61 25.11
C TRP A 223 -23.00 19.64 26.02
N GLU A 224 -23.34 19.29 27.27
CA GLU A 224 -23.90 20.24 28.24
C GLU A 224 -22.92 21.38 28.55
N THR A 225 -21.64 21.07 28.79
CA THR A 225 -20.62 22.10 29.03
C THR A 225 -20.39 23.00 27.81
N ALA A 226 -20.39 22.45 26.60
CA ALA A 226 -20.28 23.23 25.36
C ALA A 226 -21.49 24.16 25.16
N GLN A 227 -22.69 23.68 25.47
CA GLN A 227 -23.91 24.49 25.40
C GLN A 227 -23.90 25.63 26.43
N GLN A 228 -23.42 25.37 27.65
CA GLN A 228 -23.26 26.41 28.68
C GLN A 228 -22.25 27.49 28.25
N ILE A 229 -21.10 27.10 27.71
CA ILE A 229 -20.10 28.05 27.17
C ILE A 229 -20.67 28.89 26.03
N GLU A 230 -21.48 28.31 25.14
CA GLU A 230 -22.11 29.06 24.05
C GLU A 230 -23.13 30.08 24.57
N VAL A 231 -23.87 29.75 25.63
CA VAL A 231 -24.77 30.69 26.32
C VAL A 231 -23.98 31.81 27.00
N ASP A 232 -22.85 31.49 27.64
CA ASP A 232 -21.99 32.46 28.32
C ASP A 232 -21.30 33.42 27.33
N LEU A 233 -20.91 32.92 26.14
CA LEU A 233 -20.37 33.74 25.04
C LEU A 233 -21.44 34.68 24.45
N ARG A 234 -22.69 34.22 24.32
CA ARG A 234 -23.80 35.05 23.81
C ARG A 234 -24.27 36.10 24.81
N SER A 235 -24.09 35.86 26.12
CA SER A 235 -24.48 36.80 27.18
C SER A 235 -23.42 37.86 27.51
N GLY A 236 -22.23 37.80 26.89
CA GLY A 236 -21.17 38.81 27.05
C GLY A 236 -20.38 38.72 28.36
N THR A 237 -20.50 37.62 29.08
CA THR A 237 -19.97 37.44 30.44
C THR A 237 -18.66 36.64 30.44
N VAL A 238 -17.67 37.03 29.63
CA VAL A 238 -16.37 36.33 29.63
C VAL A 238 -15.45 36.93 30.69
N LEU A 239 -15.44 36.34 31.90
CA LEU A 239 -14.27 36.42 32.78
C LEU A 239 -13.45 35.14 32.59
N PHE A 240 -12.35 35.28 31.86
CA PHE A 240 -11.32 34.25 31.68
C PHE A 240 -10.77 33.89 33.06
N ASN A 241 -11.16 32.74 33.63
CA ASN A 241 -10.65 32.27 34.92
C ASN A 241 -9.62 31.14 34.70
N PRO A 242 -8.32 31.34 34.99
CA PRO A 242 -7.23 30.44 34.58
C PRO A 242 -7.00 29.25 35.55
N LEU A 243 -8.05 28.70 36.17
CA LEU A 243 -7.91 27.67 37.21
C LEU A 243 -8.22 26.23 36.76
N SER A 244 -8.38 25.95 35.48
CA SER A 244 -8.62 24.59 34.97
C SER A 244 -7.37 23.73 34.78
N HIS A 245 -6.19 24.17 35.25
CA HIS A 245 -4.93 23.45 35.05
C HIS A 245 -4.65 22.32 36.07
N GLU A 246 -5.47 22.12 37.11
CA GLU A 246 -5.18 21.17 38.19
C GLU A 246 -5.88 19.79 38.12
N LEU A 247 -6.66 19.48 37.08
CA LEU A 247 -7.36 18.18 36.99
C LEU A 247 -6.84 17.23 35.89
N LEU A 248 -5.59 17.40 35.43
CA LEU A 248 -4.91 16.47 34.51
C LEU A 248 -3.57 15.94 35.04
N ALA A 249 -3.45 15.77 36.35
CA ALA A 249 -2.33 15.04 36.95
C ALA A 249 -2.81 14.13 38.08
N SER A 250 -3.39 12.99 37.72
CA SER A 250 -3.46 11.75 38.51
C SER A 250 -3.89 10.60 37.61
#